data_AF-A0A2E8XFL5-F1
#
_entry.id   AF-A0A2E8XFL5-F1
#
_cell.length_a   1.000
_cell.length_b   1.000
_cell.length_c   1.000
_cell.angle_alpha   90.00
_cell.angle_beta   90.00
_cell.angle_gamma   90.00
#
_symmetry.space_group_name_H-M   'P 1'
#
loop_
_entity.id
_entity.type
_entity.pdbx_description
1 polymer ?
#
loop_
_entity_poly.entity_id
_entity_poly.type
_entity_poly.pdbx_seq_one_letter_code
_entity_poly.pdbx_strand_id
1 'polypeptide(L)'
;MKHLLLTTIAAVLVVGCGRFENSAPSSDAKPELKSSKPTDDSGNYIMFEPGTQGGVFSLTLKPDGSFHGVTVTPRTKGDPIIGSWKAEGEILILEGTNKKDSEATKIKFNKTTGKVVSVNFSGKVVPTEELNLLKVKKS
;
A
#
# COMPACT_ATOMS: atom_id res chain seq x y z
N MET A 1 -3.67 35.44 30.14
CA MET A 1 -3.45 34.08 30.70
C MET A 1 -2.31 33.46 29.89
N LYS A 2 -1.07 33.58 30.39
CA LYS A 2 -0.29 32.53 31.06
C LYS A 2 0.38 31.55 30.08
N HIS A 3 1.56 32.00 29.65
CA HIS A 3 2.83 31.30 29.45
C HIS A 3 2.89 29.96 28.70
N LEU A 4 3.52 30.06 27.53
CA LEU A 4 4.30 29.07 26.80
C LEU A 4 5.25 28.31 27.75
N LEU A 5 5.08 26.99 27.86
CA LEU A 5 6.00 26.13 28.58
C LEU A 5 6.88 25.38 27.56
N LEU A 6 8.11 25.85 27.40
CA LEU A 6 9.19 25.09 26.78
C LEU A 6 9.53 23.92 27.72
N THR A 7 9.33 22.69 27.26
CA THR A 7 9.77 21.51 28.02
C THR A 7 11.26 21.29 27.78
N THR A 8 12.05 21.72 28.77
CA THR A 8 13.48 21.48 28.96
C THR A 8 13.84 19.98 28.84
N ILE A 9 14.83 19.67 27.99
CA ILE A 9 15.46 18.34 27.92
C ILE A 9 16.69 18.37 28.83
N ALA A 10 16.66 17.62 29.93
CA ALA A 10 17.80 17.42 30.81
C ALA A 10 18.61 16.20 30.35
N ALA A 11 19.84 16.44 29.90
CA ALA A 11 20.84 15.39 29.72
C ALA A 11 21.38 14.96 31.08
N VAL A 12 21.28 13.67 31.41
CA VAL A 12 21.96 13.07 32.56
C VAL A 12 23.09 12.20 32.04
N LEU A 13 24.31 12.72 32.13
CA LEU A 13 25.54 11.93 31.99
C LEU A 13 25.82 11.29 33.35
N VAL A 14 25.48 10.00 33.51
CA VAL A 14 26.01 9.20 34.62
C VAL A 14 27.32 8.55 34.17
N VAL A 15 28.40 9.10 34.68
CA VAL A 15 29.72 8.46 34.72
C VAL A 15 29.68 7.31 35.72
N GLY A 16 30.09 6.12 35.28
CA GLY A 16 30.29 4.97 36.16
C GLY A 16 31.32 4.00 35.58
N CYS A 17 32.56 4.10 36.06
CA CYS A 17 33.58 3.07 35.90
C CYS A 17 33.23 1.87 36.79
N GLY A 18 33.20 0.66 36.23
CA GLY A 18 33.06 -0.57 37.01
C GLY A 18 33.09 -1.80 36.10
N ARG A 19 34.24 -2.48 36.05
CA ARG A 19 34.43 -3.77 35.38
C ARG A 19 34.26 -4.88 36.41
N PHE A 20 33.31 -5.80 36.22
CA PHE A 20 33.34 -7.18 36.71
C PHE A 20 32.36 -8.03 35.90
N GLU A 21 32.82 -9.19 35.44
CA GLU A 21 32.04 -10.15 34.65
C GLU A 21 31.12 -10.98 35.55
N ASN A 22 29.88 -11.24 35.11
CA ASN A 22 29.27 -12.58 35.05
C ASN A 22 27.81 -12.52 34.54
N SER A 23 27.56 -13.34 33.50
CA SER A 23 26.32 -14.07 33.20
C SER A 23 24.97 -13.33 33.03
N ALA A 24 24.42 -13.46 31.81
CA ALA A 24 23.00 -13.25 31.43
C ALA A 24 22.01 -14.02 32.36
N PRO A 25 20.67 -13.77 32.36
CA PRO A 25 19.86 -13.11 31.32
C PRO A 25 18.76 -12.14 31.82
N SER A 26 18.25 -11.27 30.94
CA SER A 26 16.81 -10.97 30.81
C SER A 26 16.57 -9.93 29.71
N SER A 27 15.73 -10.30 28.75
CA SER A 27 15.25 -9.45 27.66
C SER A 27 14.43 -8.27 28.21
N ASP A 28 14.94 -7.06 28.03
CA ASP A 28 14.13 -5.86 28.07
C ASP A 28 13.34 -5.75 26.76
N ALA A 29 12.02 -5.91 26.87
CA ALA A 29 11.07 -5.75 25.78
C ALA A 29 10.98 -4.27 25.38
N LYS A 30 11.83 -3.86 24.44
CA LYS A 30 11.52 -2.77 23.51
C LYS A 30 10.17 -3.10 22.87
N PRO A 31 9.24 -2.15 22.65
CA PRO A 31 8.16 -2.36 21.70
C PRO A 31 8.82 -2.53 20.33
N GLU A 32 9.15 -3.77 19.98
CA GLU A 32 9.35 -4.16 18.61
C GLU A 32 8.01 -3.86 17.94
N LEU A 33 7.97 -2.72 17.25
CA LEU A 33 7.06 -2.51 16.15
C LEU A 33 7.17 -3.80 15.35
N LYS A 34 6.16 -4.66 15.45
CA LYS A 34 6.14 -5.93 14.72
C LYS A 34 6.33 -5.55 13.27
N SER A 35 7.56 -5.67 12.80
CA SER A 35 7.90 -5.63 11.40
C SER A 35 7.22 -6.86 10.87
N SER A 36 5.94 -6.67 10.49
CA SER A 36 5.17 -7.66 9.78
C SER A 36 6.07 -8.13 8.66
N LYS A 37 6.47 -9.41 8.73
CA LYS A 37 7.20 -10.10 7.68
C LYS A 37 6.73 -9.54 6.34
N PRO A 38 7.62 -9.04 5.45
CA PRO A 38 7.19 -8.47 4.19
C PRO A 38 6.33 -9.53 3.50
N THR A 39 5.02 -9.26 3.48
CA THR A 39 4.05 -10.18 2.91
C THR A 39 4.18 -9.94 1.42
N ASP A 40 4.44 -11.01 0.68
CA ASP A 40 4.54 -10.92 -0.77
C ASP A 40 3.15 -10.59 -1.34
N ASP A 41 2.91 -9.30 -1.50
CA ASP A 41 1.68 -8.76 -2.07
C ASP A 41 1.69 -8.87 -3.61
N SER A 42 2.73 -9.46 -4.22
CA SER A 42 2.72 -9.79 -5.65
C SER A 42 1.66 -10.83 -5.99
N GLY A 43 1.26 -10.88 -7.27
CA GLY A 43 0.26 -11.81 -7.77
C GLY A 43 -0.75 -11.14 -8.68
N ASN A 44 -1.77 -11.91 -9.06
CA ASN A 44 -2.84 -11.45 -9.91
C ASN A 44 -4.02 -10.97 -9.06
N TYR A 45 -4.57 -9.82 -9.41
CA TYR A 45 -5.74 -9.25 -8.80
C TYR A 45 -6.76 -8.91 -9.89
N ILE A 46 -8.02 -9.01 -9.53
CA ILE A 46 -9.13 -8.62 -10.38
C ILE A 46 -10.00 -7.62 -9.63
N MET A 47 -10.26 -6.49 -10.26
CA MET A 47 -11.25 -5.51 -9.85
C MET A 47 -12.56 -5.82 -10.57
N PHE A 48 -13.66 -5.91 -9.84
CA PHE A 48 -14.97 -6.30 -10.35
C PHE A 48 -16.09 -5.62 -9.58
N GLU A 49 -17.27 -5.55 -10.19
CA GLU A 49 -18.51 -5.18 -9.52
C GLU A 49 -19.21 -6.45 -8.98
N PRO A 50 -19.45 -6.58 -7.66
CA PRO A 50 -20.14 -7.72 -7.11
C PRO A 50 -21.52 -7.94 -7.75
N GLY A 51 -21.85 -9.21 -8.03
CA GLY A 51 -23.11 -9.56 -8.69
C GLY A 51 -23.07 -9.47 -10.22
N THR A 52 -21.96 -9.01 -10.82
CA THR A 52 -21.74 -9.02 -12.27
C THR A 52 -20.84 -10.19 -12.68
N GLN A 53 -21.06 -10.75 -13.87
CA GLN A 53 -20.14 -11.75 -14.46
C GLN A 53 -19.01 -11.02 -15.19
N GLY A 54 -17.89 -10.77 -14.50
CA GLY A 54 -16.67 -10.30 -15.13
C GLY A 54 -15.82 -9.38 -14.24
N GLY A 55 -14.53 -9.31 -14.56
CA GLY A 55 -13.67 -8.23 -14.06
C GLY A 55 -13.84 -6.98 -14.90
N VAL A 56 -13.71 -5.82 -14.26
CA VAL A 56 -13.55 -4.51 -14.90
C VAL A 56 -12.08 -4.29 -15.24
N PHE A 57 -11.18 -4.75 -14.36
CA PHE A 57 -9.75 -4.49 -14.49
C PHE A 57 -8.90 -5.65 -13.92
N SER A 58 -7.92 -6.10 -14.68
CA SER A 58 -6.93 -7.09 -14.23
C SER A 58 -5.61 -6.41 -13.89
N LEU A 59 -5.01 -6.80 -12.77
CA LEU A 59 -3.76 -6.26 -12.25
C LEU A 59 -2.79 -7.41 -11.97
N THR A 60 -1.61 -7.38 -12.56
CA THR A 60 -0.52 -8.31 -12.24
C THR A 60 0.58 -7.52 -11.55
N LEU A 61 0.75 -7.73 -10.24
CA LEU A 61 1.81 -7.16 -9.43
C LEU A 61 2.98 -8.14 -9.42
N LYS A 62 4.18 -7.69 -9.78
CA LYS A 62 5.39 -8.52 -9.77
C LYS A 62 6.23 -8.25 -8.52
N PRO A 63 7.05 -9.21 -8.06
CA PRO A 63 7.93 -9.03 -6.90
C PRO A 63 8.94 -7.88 -7.03
N ASP A 64 9.28 -7.47 -8.26
CA ASP A 64 10.19 -6.35 -8.54
C ASP A 64 9.55 -4.95 -8.32
N GLY A 65 8.30 -4.91 -7.83
CA GLY A 65 7.55 -3.66 -7.63
C GLY A 65 6.92 -3.12 -8.92
N SER A 66 7.05 -3.79 -10.07
CA SER A 66 6.33 -3.43 -11.29
C SER A 66 4.93 -4.02 -11.33
N PHE A 67 3.99 -3.35 -11.99
CA PHE A 67 2.69 -3.92 -12.30
C PHE A 67 2.30 -3.75 -13.76
N HIS A 68 1.44 -4.65 -14.23
CA HIS A 68 0.72 -4.54 -15.49
C HIS A 68 -0.78 -4.54 -15.23
N GLY A 69 -1.46 -3.48 -15.67
CA GLY A 69 -2.91 -3.31 -15.59
C GLY A 69 -3.56 -3.42 -16.96
N VAL A 70 -4.71 -4.08 -17.07
CA VAL A 70 -5.46 -4.20 -18.32
C VAL A 70 -6.95 -4.07 -18.03
N THR A 71 -7.64 -3.16 -18.75
CA THR A 71 -9.11 -3.11 -18.74
C THR A 71 -9.65 -4.39 -19.38
N VAL A 72 -10.55 -5.07 -18.68
CA VAL A 72 -11.21 -6.28 -19.18
C VAL A 72 -12.53 -5.84 -19.79
N THR A 73 -12.62 -5.79 -21.13
CA THR A 73 -13.90 -5.59 -21.82
C THR A 73 -14.17 -6.76 -22.77
N PRO A 74 -15.44 -7.11 -23.03
CA PRO A 74 -15.79 -8.25 -23.89
C PRO A 74 -15.35 -8.11 -25.36
N ARG A 75 -15.07 -6.89 -25.83
CA ARG A 75 -14.88 -6.60 -27.25
C ARG A 75 -13.45 -6.20 -27.64
N THR A 76 -12.65 -5.71 -26.69
CA THR A 76 -11.28 -5.28 -26.97
C THR A 76 -10.43 -5.31 -25.71
N LYS A 77 -9.18 -5.75 -25.84
CA LYS A 77 -8.18 -5.55 -24.79
C LYS A 77 -7.71 -4.10 -24.87
N GLY A 78 -7.93 -3.34 -23.80
CA GLY A 78 -7.38 -1.98 -23.71
C GLY A 78 -5.86 -2.00 -23.69
N ASP A 79 -5.23 -0.87 -24.00
CA ASP A 79 -3.79 -0.74 -23.91
C ASP A 79 -3.33 -0.98 -22.47
N PRO A 80 -2.25 -1.77 -22.27
CA PRO A 80 -1.79 -2.08 -20.93
C PRO A 80 -1.28 -0.81 -20.24
N ILE A 81 -1.63 -0.69 -18.97
CA ILE A 81 -1.06 0.27 -18.04
C ILE A 81 0.16 -0.40 -17.43
N ILE A 82 1.32 0.24 -17.52
CA ILE A 82 2.57 -0.27 -16.95
C ILE A 82 3.03 0.74 -15.91
N GLY A 83 3.43 0.24 -14.74
CA GLY A 83 3.86 1.12 -13.67
C GLY A 83 4.47 0.39 -12.51
N SER A 84 4.46 1.05 -11.35
CA SER A 84 4.97 0.51 -10.10
C SER A 84 3.88 0.40 -9.04
N TRP A 85 4.10 -0.48 -8.08
CA TRP A 85 3.25 -0.66 -6.92
C TRP A 85 4.06 -0.65 -5.64
N LYS A 86 3.40 -0.26 -4.56
CA LYS A 86 3.93 -0.35 -3.19
C LYS A 86 2.82 -0.67 -2.21
N ALA A 87 3.21 -1.24 -1.07
CA ALA A 87 2.32 -1.46 0.06
C ALA A 87 2.60 -0.43 1.16
N GLU A 88 1.53 0.16 1.69
CA GLU A 88 1.54 1.03 2.88
C GLU A 88 0.57 0.43 3.89
N GLY A 89 1.10 -0.40 4.80
CA GLY A 89 0.28 -1.21 5.70
C GLY A 89 -0.66 -2.13 4.90
N GLU A 90 -1.97 -1.94 5.08
CA GLU A 90 -3.01 -2.70 4.38
C GLU A 90 -3.41 -2.10 3.02
N ILE A 91 -2.80 -0.99 2.59
CA ILE A 91 -3.14 -0.32 1.33
C ILE A 91 -2.11 -0.67 0.26
N LEU A 92 -2.57 -1.16 -0.89
CA LEU A 92 -1.78 -1.22 -2.11
C LEU A 92 -2.00 0.04 -2.93
N ILE A 93 -0.91 0.65 -3.38
CA ILE A 93 -0.89 1.86 -4.20
C ILE A 93 -0.18 1.52 -5.50
N LEU A 94 -0.86 1.72 -6.62
CA LEU A 94 -0.37 1.47 -7.97
C LEU A 94 -0.38 2.79 -8.74
N GLU A 95 0.70 3.08 -9.46
CA GLU A 95 0.81 4.23 -10.35
C GLU A 95 1.48 3.84 -11.65
N GLY A 96 0.82 4.09 -12.78
CA GLY A 96 1.33 3.72 -14.09
C GLY A 96 0.66 4.50 -15.21
N THR A 97 1.18 4.34 -16.43
CA THR A 97 0.66 5.00 -17.63
C THR A 97 0.39 3.97 -18.71
N ASN A 98 -0.55 4.26 -19.61
CA ASN A 98 -0.63 3.53 -20.87
C ASN A 98 0.24 4.26 -21.91
N LYS A 99 0.47 3.65 -23.08
CA LYS A 99 1.29 4.28 -24.14
C LYS A 99 0.60 5.44 -24.87
N LYS A 100 -0.73 5.56 -24.74
CA LYS A 100 -1.53 6.53 -25.51
C LYS A 100 -1.81 7.82 -24.75
N ASP A 101 -1.85 7.74 -23.43
CA ASP A 101 -2.12 8.83 -22.50
C ASP A 101 -0.83 9.18 -21.75
N SER A 102 -0.51 10.46 -21.70
CA SER A 102 0.60 10.95 -20.89
C SER A 102 0.23 11.06 -19.40
N GLU A 103 -1.06 10.99 -19.07
CA GLU A 103 -1.54 11.15 -17.70
C GLU A 103 -1.49 9.83 -16.92
N ALA A 104 -1.02 9.91 -15.67
CA ALA A 104 -0.87 8.75 -14.81
C ALA A 104 -2.22 8.22 -14.34
N THR A 105 -2.37 6.90 -14.40
CA THR A 105 -3.40 6.15 -13.68
C THR A 105 -2.91 5.85 -12.27
N LYS A 106 -3.75 6.10 -11.27
CA LYS A 106 -3.47 5.82 -9.85
C LYS A 106 -4.59 5.00 -9.26
N ILE A 107 -4.26 3.85 -8.67
CA ILE A 107 -5.22 2.94 -8.05
C ILE A 107 -4.78 2.70 -6.60
N LYS A 108 -5.71 2.84 -5.67
CA LYS A 108 -5.51 2.47 -4.26
C LYS A 108 -6.62 1.55 -3.80
N PHE A 109 -6.27 0.45 -3.16
CA PHE A 109 -7.24 -0.44 -2.54
C PHE A 109 -6.66 -1.09 -1.28
N ASN A 110 -7.54 -1.49 -0.38
CA ASN A 110 -7.16 -2.23 0.80
C ASN A 110 -7.01 -3.72 0.46
N LYS A 111 -5.83 -4.30 0.70
CA LYS A 111 -5.49 -5.67 0.29
C LYS A 111 -6.19 -6.75 1.11
N THR A 112 -6.58 -6.45 2.34
CA THR A 112 -7.29 -7.38 3.24
C THR A 112 -8.78 -7.47 2.90
N THR A 113 -9.41 -6.32 2.68
CA THR A 113 -10.87 -6.20 2.52
C THR A 113 -11.32 -6.14 1.06
N GLY A 114 -10.38 -5.90 0.15
CA GLY A 114 -10.67 -5.66 -1.26
C GLY A 114 -11.39 -4.35 -1.55
N LYS A 115 -11.55 -3.45 -0.55
CA LYS A 115 -12.22 -2.16 -0.75
C LYS A 115 -11.36 -1.25 -1.61
N VAL A 116 -11.93 -0.73 -2.70
CA VAL A 116 -11.29 0.31 -3.51
C VAL A 116 -11.36 1.64 -2.77
N VAL A 117 -10.22 2.33 -2.66
CA VAL A 117 -10.07 3.59 -1.92
C VAL A 117 -10.09 4.77 -2.87
N SER A 118 -9.35 4.69 -3.98
CA SER A 118 -9.33 5.74 -4.99
C SER A 118 -8.93 5.16 -6.33
N VAL A 119 -9.54 5.65 -7.40
CA VAL A 119 -9.09 5.40 -8.77
C VAL A 119 -9.04 6.72 -9.51
N ASN A 120 -7.90 6.98 -10.12
CA ASN A 120 -7.72 8.02 -11.11
C ASN A 120 -7.29 7.34 -12.40
N PHE A 121 -8.06 7.49 -13.48
CA PHE A 121 -7.73 6.95 -14.80
C PHE A 121 -7.41 8.09 -15.73
N SER A 122 -6.17 8.12 -16.23
CA SER A 122 -5.69 9.17 -17.16
C SER A 122 -6.17 10.56 -16.73
N GLY A 123 -5.79 10.95 -15.49
CA GLY A 123 -6.12 12.23 -14.85
C GLY A 123 -7.55 12.39 -14.35
N LYS A 124 -8.50 11.55 -14.77
CA LYS A 124 -9.90 11.63 -14.32
C LYS A 124 -10.10 10.86 -13.01
N VAL A 125 -10.56 11.57 -11.98
CA VAL A 125 -10.93 10.95 -10.70
C VAL A 125 -12.28 10.26 -10.82
N VAL A 126 -12.34 8.99 -10.43
CA VAL A 126 -13.59 8.22 -10.34
C VAL A 126 -14.35 8.63 -9.07
N PRO A 127 -15.65 8.97 -9.14
CA PRO A 127 -16.47 9.32 -7.98
C PRO A 127 -16.55 8.21 -6.92
N THR A 128 -16.66 8.59 -5.65
CA THR A 128 -16.63 7.64 -4.51
C THR A 128 -17.78 6.62 -4.57
N GLU A 129 -18.90 7.03 -5.13
CA GLU A 129 -20.15 6.30 -5.27
C GLU A 129 -19.97 5.13 -6.22
N GLU A 130 -19.22 5.34 -7.32
CA GLU A 130 -18.80 4.29 -8.24
C GLU A 130 -17.75 3.38 -7.61
N LEU A 131 -16.80 3.93 -6.84
CA LEU A 131 -15.79 3.13 -6.14
C LEU A 131 -16.39 2.17 -5.11
N ASN A 132 -17.49 2.57 -4.45
CA ASN A 132 -18.18 1.74 -3.46
C ASN A 132 -18.84 0.50 -4.08
N LEU A 133 -19.08 0.50 -5.39
CA LEU A 133 -19.58 -0.64 -6.15
C LEU A 133 -18.45 -1.62 -6.51
N LEU A 134 -17.19 -1.21 -6.41
CA LEU A 134 -16.05 -2.02 -6.83
C LEU A 134 -15.41 -2.79 -5.68
N LYS A 135 -14.95 -4.00 -6.00
CA LYS A 135 -14.12 -4.84 -5.14
C LYS A 135 -12.90 -5.32 -5.88
N VAL A 136 -11.81 -5.49 -5.15
CA VAL A 136 -10.59 -6.13 -5.63
C VAL A 136 -10.40 -7.45 -4.90
N LYS A 137 -10.10 -8.51 -5.65
CA LYS A 137 -9.76 -9.82 -5.11
C LYS A 137 -8.44 -10.29 -5.71
N LYS A 138 -7.58 -10.88 -4.89
CA LYS A 138 -6.42 -11.65 -5.36
C LYS A 138 -6.92 -12.97 -5.97
N SER A 139 -6.58 -13.21 -7.23
CA SER A 139 -6.96 -14.40 -7.99
C SER A 139 -6.06 -15.59 -7.70
#